data_AF-A0A2X2C037-F1
#
_entry.id   AF-A0A2X2C037-F1
#
_cell.length_a   1.000
_cell.length_b   1.000
_cell.length_c   1.000
_cell.angle_alpha   90.00
_cell.angle_beta   90.00
_cell.angle_gamma   90.00
#
_symmetry.space_group_name_H-M   'P 1'
#
loop_
_entity.id
_entity.type
_entity.pdbx_description
1 polymer ?
#
loop_
_entity_poly.entity_id
_entity_poly.type
_entity_poly.pdbx_seq_one_letter_code
_entity_poly.pdbx_strand_id
1 'polypeptide(L)' 'MVSDLCFDISIIPVPIVRDKTGLAFSSRNRLLSDNEKQQAPVLYQAMQTDSRAIKIGKP' A
#
# COMPACT_ATOMS: atom_id res chain seq x y z
N MET A 1 -10.92 -9.09 -14.03
CA MET A 1 -12.11 -8.35 -14.52
C MET A 1 -11.95 -7.89 -15.96
N VAL A 2 -11.17 -6.84 -16.28
CA VAL A 2 -11.07 -6.29 -17.66
C VAL A 2 -10.66 -7.35 -18.68
N SER A 3 -9.59 -8.10 -18.38
CA SER A 3 -9.14 -9.22 -19.22
C SER A 3 -10.19 -10.34 -19.30
N ASP A 4 -10.73 -10.76 -18.16
CA ASP A 4 -11.64 -11.91 -18.09
C ASP A 4 -12.97 -11.68 -18.81
N LEU A 5 -13.38 -10.42 -18.94
CA LEU A 5 -14.64 -10.01 -19.58
C LEU A 5 -14.43 -9.41 -20.98
N CYS A 6 -13.21 -9.48 -21.53
CA CYS A 6 -12.86 -8.97 -22.85
C CYS A 6 -13.26 -7.49 -23.06
N PHE A 7 -13.13 -6.66 -22.02
CA PHE A 7 -13.39 -5.22 -22.17
C PHE A 7 -12.25 -4.53 -22.91
N ASP A 8 -12.59 -3.72 -23.91
CA ASP A 8 -11.65 -2.84 -24.63
C ASP A 8 -11.31 -1.60 -23.78
N ILE A 9 -10.62 -1.82 -22.66
CA ILE A 9 -10.23 -0.79 -21.69
C ILE A 9 -8.77 -1.00 -21.31
N SER A 10 -7.97 0.07 -21.35
CA SER A 10 -6.60 0.07 -20.86
C SER A 10 -6.54 0.43 -19.37
N ILE A 11 -5.94 -0.45 -18.55
CA ILE A 11 -5.68 -0.16 -17.13
C ILE A 11 -4.31 0.53 -17.00
N ILE A 12 -4.31 1.78 -16.53
CA ILE A 12 -3.08 2.53 -16.27
C ILE A 12 -2.77 2.51 -14.77
N PRO A 13 -1.68 1.85 -14.33
CA PRO A 13 -1.31 1.83 -12.92
C PRO A 13 -0.74 3.17 -12.46
N VAL A 14 -1.03 3.56 -11.22
CA VAL A 14 -0.50 4.77 -10.58
C VAL A 14 0.13 4.41 -9.23
N PRO A 15 1.28 5.00 -8.84
CA PRO A 15 1.90 4.74 -7.54
C PRO A 15 1.00 5.13 -6.36
N ILE A 16 1.15 4.41 -5.24
CA ILE A 16 0.51 4.77 -3.98
C ILE A 16 1.15 6.06 -3.44
N VAL A 17 0.33 7.09 -3.22
CA VAL A 17 0.78 8.32 -2.55
C VAL A 17 0.80 8.10 -1.04
N ARG A 18 1.87 8.54 -0.39
CA ARG A 18 2.10 8.39 1.05
C ARG A 18 2.48 9.73 1.68
N ASP A 19 2.22 9.88 2.96
CA ASP A 19 2.72 11.02 3.74
C ASP A 19 4.20 10.85 4.11
N LYS A 20 4.74 11.82 4.84
CA LYS A 20 6.15 11.83 5.29
C LYS A 20 6.50 10.67 6.25
N THR A 21 5.50 10.10 6.92
CA THR A 21 5.68 8.96 7.84
C THR A 21 5.67 7.63 7.09
N GLY A 22 5.22 7.63 5.83
CA GLY A 22 5.05 6.42 5.02
C GLY A 22 3.63 5.84 5.07
N LEU A 23 2.70 6.47 5.80
CA LEU A 23 1.30 6.07 5.81
C LEU A 23 0.68 6.36 4.44
N ALA A 24 -0.01 5.37 3.86
CA ALA A 24 -0.73 5.55 2.60
C ALA A 24 -1.91 6.50 2.80
N PHE A 25 -2.09 7.44 1.87
CA PHE A 25 -3.28 8.30 1.89
C PHE A 25 -4.53 7.45 1.66
N SER A 26 -5.47 7.56 2.58
CA SER A 26 -6.75 6.85 2.53
C SER A 26 -7.79 7.68 3.25
N SER A 27 -8.98 7.80 2.67
CA SER A 27 -10.14 8.44 3.32
C SER A 27 -10.51 7.77 4.64
N ARG A 28 -10.13 6.50 4.81
CA ARG A 28 -10.33 5.72 6.05
C ARG A 28 -9.39 6.11 7.18
N ASN A 29 -8.29 6.81 6.91
CA ASN A 29 -7.40 7.29 7.98
C ASN A 29 -8.11 8.30 8.91
N ARG A 30 -9.28 8.83 8.51
CA ARG A 30 -10.17 9.63 9.37
C ARG A 30 -10.74 8.85 10.57
N LEU A 31 -10.77 7.52 10.49
CA LEU A 31 -11.30 6.64 11.53
C LEU A 31 -10.27 6.35 12.63
N LEU A 32 -8.99 6.65 12.37
CA LEU A 32 -7.90 6.43 13.31
C LEU A 32 -7.84 7.59 14.31
N SER A 33 -7.71 7.26 15.59
CA SER A 33 -7.24 8.18 16.62
C SER A 33 -5.82 8.65 16.32
N ASP A 34 -5.38 9.70 17.00
CA ASP A 34 -4.02 10.24 16.78
C ASP A 34 -2.93 9.22 17.17
N ASN A 35 -3.16 8.40 18.21
CA ASN A 35 -2.25 7.33 18.59
C ASN A 35 -2.19 6.24 17.50
N GLU A 36 -3.34 5.80 17.00
CA GLU A 36 -3.37 4.79 15.93
C GLU A 36 -2.75 5.32 14.64
N LYS A 37 -2.91 6.61 14.30
CA LYS A 37 -2.22 7.24 13.16
C LYS A 37 -0.71 7.21 13.31
N GLN A 38 -0.18 7.41 14.52
CA GLN A 38 1.25 7.32 14.77
C GLN A 38 1.78 5.88 14.63
N GLN A 39 0.96 4.88 14.94
CA GLN A 39 1.32 3.47 14.83
C GLN A 39 1.16 2.91 13.41
N ALA A 40 0.17 3.38 12.65
CA ALA A 40 -0.19 2.86 11.33
C ALA A 40 0.96 2.74 10.29
N PRO A 41 2.00 3.59 10.27
CA PRO A 41 3.14 3.44 9.37
C PRO A 41 3.90 2.11 9.52
N VAL A 42 3.81 1.44 10.68
CA VAL A 42 4.48 0.15 10.93
C VAL A 42 4.11 -0.91 9.90
N LEU A 43 2.88 -0.88 9.39
CA LEU A 43 2.42 -1.80 8.36
C LEU A 43 3.25 -1.67 7.08
N TYR A 44 3.53 -0.44 6.65
CA TYR A 44 4.34 -0.22 5.46
C TYR A 44 5.80 -0.66 5.67
N GLN A 45 6.34 -0.46 6.87
CA GLN A 45 7.69 -0.91 7.22
C GLN A 45 7.81 -2.44 7.19
N ALA A 46 6.82 -3.16 7.74
CA ALA A 46 6.74 -4.62 7.66
C ALA A 46 6.69 -5.08 6.19
N MET A 47 5.78 -4.53 5.38
CA MET A 47 5.67 -4.87 3.96
C MET A 47 6.97 -4.61 3.17
N GLN A 48 7.70 -3.54 3.49
CA GLN A 48 9.00 -3.28 2.86
C GLN A 48 10.08 -4.28 3.28
N THR A 49 10.04 -4.72 4.53
CA THR A 49 10.95 -5.74 5.05
C THR A 49 10.71 -7.07 4.32
N ASP A 50 9.44 -7.48 4.21
CA ASP A 50 9.04 -8.69 3.50
C ASP A 50 9.37 -8.60 2.01
N SER A 51 9.05 -7.47 1.37
CA SER A 51 9.39 -7.23 -0.03
C SER A 51 10.89 -7.35 -0.27
N ARG A 52 11.73 -6.86 0.67
CA ARG A 52 13.17 -7.01 0.59
C ARG A 52 13.60 -8.46 0.77
N ALA A 53 13.05 -9.18 1.74
CA ALA A 53 13.35 -10.59 1.99
C ALA A 53 13.06 -11.45 0.74
N ILE A 54 11.87 -11.29 0.15
CA ILE A 54 11.46 -11.98 -1.07
C ILE A 54 12.39 -11.65 -2.24
N LYS A 55 12.77 -10.38 -2.41
CA LYS A 55 13.69 -9.97 -3.48
C LYS A 55 15.07 -10.60 -3.37
N ILE A 56 15.54 -10.91 -2.16
CA ILE A 56 16.82 -11.60 -1.93
C ILE A 56 16.65 -13.12 -1.80
N GLY A 57 15.47 -13.66 -2.12
CA GLY A 57 15.19 -15.10 -2.10
C GLY A 57 15.12 -15.70 -0.70
N LYS A 58 14.90 -14.88 0.34
CA LYS A 58 14.63 -15.37 1.69
C LYS A 58 13.11 -15.52 1.90
N PRO A 59 12.68 -16.61 2.56
CA PRO A 59 11.27 -16.86 2.85
C PRO A 59 10.68 -15.78 3.76
#